data_AF-A0A4Y1ZE32-F1
#
_entry.id   AF-A0A4Y1ZE32-F1
#
_cell.length_a   1.000
_cell.length_b   1.000
_cell.length_c   1.000
_cell.angle_alpha   90.00
_cell.angle_beta   90.00
_cell.angle_gamma   90.00
#
_symmetry.space_group_name_H-M   'P 1'
#
loop_
_entity.id
_entity.type
_entity.pdbx_description
1 polymer ?
#
loop_
_entity_poly.entity_id
_entity_poly.type
_entity_poly.pdbx_seq_one_letter_code
_entity_poly.pdbx_strand_id
1 'polypeptide(L)'
;MHLDTLLHGMNRMLFQSVFCFDLDGLRDIDKKSPADLNDLLLGAGMIGSGTLGKLEQTLEKQCAELFKKKGKKPAINQRFTQLNACSAELRAWEKKMDDYQELQQRIQEGSKRLEALEATKRKLQQAFQWWTAFSAARPLIQSRQLLEQELRQLQEDPPFPQQGKQHYDDLRKQINTKREELAQIDEQISQLQAAQQEIKVDLRWQRYEAALQHLFKSAIEDEQNENEAAAR
;
A
#
# COMPACT_ATOMS: atom_id res chain seq x y z
N MET A 1 67.65 -26.90 70.26
CA MET A 1 67.70 -25.96 69.11
C MET A 1 68.37 -26.70 67.95
N HIS A 2 67.69 -26.80 66.81
CA HIS A 2 68.11 -27.65 65.70
C HIS A 2 69.34 -27.06 64.99
N LEU A 3 70.37 -27.88 64.77
CA LEU A 3 71.65 -27.47 64.18
C LEU A 3 71.48 -26.76 62.80
N ASP A 4 70.40 -27.09 62.09
CA ASP A 4 70.02 -26.48 60.80
C ASP A 4 69.78 -24.96 60.87
N THR A 5 69.27 -24.46 62.01
CA THR A 5 68.95 -23.03 62.17
C THR A 5 70.21 -22.20 62.40
N LEU A 6 71.25 -22.79 63.01
CA LEU A 6 72.53 -22.14 63.24
C LEU A 6 73.37 -22.07 61.96
N LEU A 7 73.26 -23.11 61.12
CA LEU A 7 74.01 -23.27 59.87
C LEU A 7 73.30 -22.66 58.65
N HIS A 8 72.20 -21.91 58.84
CA HIS A 8 71.46 -21.23 57.77
C HIS A 8 71.12 -22.15 56.57
N GLY A 9 70.81 -23.43 56.83
CA GLY A 9 70.51 -24.41 55.77
C GLY A 9 71.72 -25.11 55.15
N MET A 10 72.95 -24.89 55.67
CA MET A 10 74.10 -25.71 55.30
C MET A 10 74.05 -27.08 55.99
N ASN A 11 74.22 -28.14 55.21
CA ASN A 11 74.30 -29.50 55.75
C ASN A 11 75.49 -29.61 56.72
N ARG A 12 75.27 -30.23 57.90
CA ARG A 12 76.32 -30.47 58.92
C ARG A 12 77.62 -31.03 58.34
N MET A 13 77.51 -31.91 57.35
CA MET A 13 78.66 -32.53 56.68
C MET A 13 79.47 -31.51 55.86
N LEU A 14 78.79 -30.54 55.22
CA LEU A 14 79.40 -29.42 54.47
C LEU A 14 80.06 -28.40 55.38
N PHE A 15 79.44 -28.10 56.53
CA PHE A 15 80.05 -27.22 57.53
C PHE A 15 81.31 -27.84 58.13
N GLN A 16 81.28 -29.13 58.47
CA GLN A 16 82.45 -29.83 58.99
C GLN A 16 83.58 -29.94 57.96
N SER A 17 83.29 -30.17 56.68
CA SER A 17 84.33 -30.31 55.67
C SER A 17 85.02 -28.98 55.29
N VAL A 18 84.30 -27.86 55.36
CA VAL A 18 84.82 -26.53 54.97
C VAL A 18 85.36 -25.75 56.16
N PHE A 19 84.70 -25.84 57.32
CA PHE A 19 84.99 -24.97 58.48
C PHE A 19 85.57 -25.68 59.70
N CYS A 20 85.42 -27.01 59.86
CA CYS A 20 86.20 -27.77 60.84
C CYS A 20 87.56 -28.17 60.26
N PHE A 21 88.34 -27.17 59.84
CA PHE A 21 89.79 -27.27 59.87
C PHE A 21 90.21 -27.04 61.33
N ASP A 22 90.10 -28.09 62.15
CA ASP A 22 90.56 -28.01 63.54
C ASP A 22 92.09 -27.87 63.56
N LEU A 23 92.60 -27.14 64.56
CA LEU A 23 94.04 -26.93 64.80
C LEU A 23 94.85 -28.24 64.86
N ASP A 24 94.22 -29.37 65.17
CA ASP A 24 94.83 -30.70 65.12
C ASP A 24 94.94 -31.27 63.69
N GLY A 25 94.08 -30.83 62.75
CA GLY A 25 94.15 -31.18 61.33
C GLY A 25 95.26 -30.45 60.55
N LEU A 26 95.69 -29.28 61.02
CA LEU A 26 96.85 -28.55 60.47
C LEU A 26 98.20 -29.11 60.98
N ARG A 27 98.22 -29.82 62.11
CA ARG A 27 99.47 -30.32 62.72
C ARG A 27 100.11 -31.48 61.97
N ASP A 28 99.34 -32.20 61.15
CA ASP A 28 99.81 -33.34 60.34
C ASP A 28 99.67 -33.10 58.82
N ILE A 29 99.54 -31.83 58.38
CA ILE A 29 99.52 -31.52 56.93
C ILE A 29 100.85 -31.93 56.26
N ASP A 30 101.96 -31.89 57.00
CA ASP A 30 103.27 -32.37 56.54
C ASP A 30 103.36 -33.91 56.39
N LYS A 31 102.36 -34.66 56.89
CA LYS A 31 102.31 -36.14 56.81
C LYS A 31 101.20 -36.68 55.92
N LYS A 32 100.31 -35.83 55.39
CA LYS A 32 99.25 -36.25 54.46
C LYS A 32 99.78 -36.23 53.03
N SER A 33 99.46 -37.27 52.26
CA SER A 33 99.91 -37.33 50.87
C SER A 33 99.20 -36.26 50.03
N PRO A 34 99.84 -35.69 49.00
CA PRO A 34 99.21 -34.76 48.08
C PRO A 34 97.90 -35.30 47.45
N ALA A 35 97.74 -36.62 47.36
CA ALA A 35 96.56 -37.28 46.83
C ALA A 35 95.33 -37.14 47.75
N ASP A 36 95.51 -37.27 49.07
CA ASP A 36 94.40 -37.15 50.03
C ASP A 36 93.86 -35.72 50.11
N LEU A 37 94.74 -34.73 49.94
CA LEU A 37 94.36 -33.31 49.87
C LEU A 37 93.60 -33.00 48.58
N ASN A 38 94.00 -33.62 47.47
CA ASN A 38 93.36 -33.49 46.18
C ASN A 38 91.96 -34.12 46.18
N ASP A 39 91.79 -35.30 46.79
CA ASP A 39 90.49 -35.97 46.92
C ASP A 39 89.52 -35.20 47.84
N LEU A 40 90.03 -34.52 48.87
CA LEU A 40 89.21 -33.69 49.75
C LEU A 40 88.74 -32.39 49.07
N LEU A 41 89.62 -31.76 48.28
CA LEU A 41 89.29 -30.59 47.44
C LEU A 41 88.36 -30.97 46.28
N LEU A 42 88.57 -32.13 45.65
CA LEU A 42 87.63 -32.68 44.66
C LEU A 42 86.29 -33.00 45.30
N GLY A 43 86.29 -33.59 46.50
CA GLY A 43 85.09 -33.89 47.28
C GLY A 43 84.31 -32.62 47.62
N ALA A 44 84.97 -31.57 48.09
CA ALA A 44 84.34 -30.27 48.35
C ALA A 44 83.79 -29.61 47.06
N GLY A 45 84.49 -29.76 45.92
CA GLY A 45 84.03 -29.29 44.61
C GLY A 45 82.89 -30.12 44.00
N MET A 46 82.87 -31.44 44.24
CA MET A 46 81.86 -32.38 43.72
C MET A 46 80.59 -32.45 44.58
N ILE A 47 80.69 -32.24 45.90
CA ILE A 47 79.52 -32.27 46.79
C ILE A 47 78.56 -31.11 46.47
N GLY A 48 79.11 -29.96 46.06
CA GLY A 48 78.33 -28.85 45.49
C GLY A 48 77.79 -29.16 44.08
N SER A 49 78.56 -29.82 43.22
CA SER A 49 78.14 -30.10 41.83
C SER A 49 77.01 -31.13 41.74
N GLY A 50 77.02 -32.15 42.60
CA GLY A 50 75.98 -33.18 42.62
C GLY A 50 74.63 -32.71 43.17
N THR A 51 74.64 -31.76 44.12
CA THR A 51 73.41 -31.13 44.65
C THR A 51 72.87 -30.07 43.69
N LEU A 52 73.75 -29.26 43.10
CA LEU A 52 73.39 -28.28 42.09
C LEU A 52 72.83 -28.93 40.82
N GLY A 53 73.43 -30.01 40.33
CA GLY A 53 72.92 -30.74 39.16
C GLY A 53 71.56 -31.41 39.41
N LYS A 54 71.27 -31.88 40.63
CA LYS A 54 69.94 -32.38 41.01
C LYS A 54 68.90 -31.26 41.06
N LEU A 55 69.27 -30.08 41.57
CA LEU A 55 68.40 -28.91 41.57
C LEU A 55 68.09 -28.46 40.14
N GLU A 56 69.11 -28.40 39.28
CA GLU A 56 68.98 -28.05 37.87
C GLU A 56 68.06 -29.02 37.13
N GLN A 57 68.22 -30.34 37.29
CA GLN A 57 67.29 -31.33 36.74
C GLN A 57 65.86 -31.18 37.26
N THR A 58 65.69 -30.83 38.54
CA THR A 58 64.36 -30.65 39.14
C THR A 58 63.66 -29.42 38.56
N LEU A 59 64.40 -28.31 38.44
CA LEU A 59 63.92 -27.07 37.81
C LEU A 59 63.61 -27.29 36.33
N GLU A 60 64.47 -28.01 35.61
CA GLU A 60 64.26 -28.32 34.19
C GLU A 60 63.01 -29.20 34.00
N LYS A 61 62.78 -30.17 34.90
CA LYS A 61 61.57 -30.99 34.90
C LYS A 61 60.30 -30.18 35.20
N GLN A 62 60.34 -29.29 36.19
CA GLN A 62 59.22 -28.40 36.53
C GLN A 62 58.92 -27.43 35.38
N CYS A 63 59.95 -26.81 34.80
CA CYS A 63 59.82 -25.98 33.60
C CYS A 63 59.21 -26.78 32.45
N ALA A 64 59.66 -28.01 32.22
CA ALA A 64 59.15 -28.91 31.19
C ALA A 64 57.68 -29.34 31.40
N GLU A 65 57.23 -29.47 32.64
CA GLU A 65 55.83 -29.77 33.00
C GLU A 65 54.92 -28.54 32.82
N LEU A 66 55.43 -27.34 33.12
CA LEU A 66 54.69 -26.10 32.97
C LEU A 66 54.65 -25.63 31.50
N PHE A 67 55.78 -25.66 30.80
CA PHE A 67 55.94 -25.11 29.46
C PHE A 67 57.00 -25.83 28.62
N LYS A 68 56.63 -26.21 27.39
CA LYS A 68 57.59 -26.59 26.35
C LYS A 68 57.21 -25.93 25.04
N LYS A 69 58.18 -25.33 24.37
CA LYS A 69 57.98 -24.62 23.09
C LYS A 69 57.22 -25.43 22.02
N LYS A 70 57.36 -26.76 22.00
CA LYS A 70 56.67 -27.67 21.08
C LYS A 70 55.71 -28.67 21.76
N GLY A 71 55.56 -28.61 23.08
CA GLY A 71 54.75 -29.59 23.82
C GLY A 71 53.28 -29.19 23.87
N LYS A 72 52.34 -30.08 23.51
CA LYS A 72 50.89 -29.79 23.64
C LYS A 72 50.34 -30.02 25.05
N LYS A 73 50.97 -30.89 25.84
CA LYS A 73 50.53 -31.29 27.18
C LYS A 73 50.87 -30.34 28.35
N PRO A 74 51.95 -29.52 28.33
CA PRO A 74 52.28 -28.67 29.47
C PRO A 74 51.15 -27.72 29.87
N ALA A 75 51.00 -27.47 31.17
CA ALA A 75 49.84 -26.77 31.73
C ALA A 75 49.62 -25.39 31.09
N ILE A 76 50.69 -24.61 30.89
CA ILE A 76 50.61 -23.26 30.32
C ILE A 76 50.16 -23.31 28.85
N ASN A 77 50.65 -24.29 28.07
CA ASN A 77 50.26 -24.41 26.66
C ASN A 77 48.79 -24.82 26.51
N GLN A 78 48.28 -25.67 27.39
CA GLN A 78 46.85 -25.99 27.43
C GLN A 78 46.01 -24.74 27.72
N ARG A 79 46.45 -23.88 28.66
CA ARG A 79 45.78 -22.60 28.94
C ARG A 79 45.80 -21.66 27.74
N PHE A 80 46.92 -21.56 27.01
CA PHE A 80 46.97 -20.79 25.76
C PHE A 80 46.01 -21.33 24.71
N THR A 81 45.91 -22.66 24.54
CA THR A 81 44.94 -23.25 23.60
C THR A 81 43.50 -22.95 23.99
N GLN A 82 43.16 -23.00 25.29
CA GLN A 82 41.84 -22.65 25.80
C GLN A 82 41.52 -21.16 25.58
N LEU A 83 42.49 -20.27 25.84
CA LEU A 83 42.35 -18.83 25.60
C LEU A 83 42.13 -18.51 24.12
N ASN A 84 42.87 -19.18 23.23
CA ASN A 84 42.71 -19.01 21.79
C ASN A 84 41.35 -19.53 21.31
N ALA A 85 40.88 -20.65 21.83
CA ALA A 85 39.54 -21.16 21.52
C ALA A 85 38.45 -20.18 21.99
N CYS A 86 38.55 -19.71 23.25
CA CYS A 86 37.59 -18.77 23.82
C CYS A 86 37.58 -17.43 23.07
N SER A 87 38.74 -16.90 22.67
CA SER A 87 38.81 -15.67 21.87
C SER A 87 38.28 -15.85 20.44
N ALA A 88 38.45 -17.03 19.83
CA ALA A 88 37.83 -17.35 18.54
C ALA A 88 36.31 -17.43 18.65
N GLU A 89 35.77 -18.04 19.72
CA GLU A 89 34.35 -18.08 20.01
C GLU A 89 33.78 -16.68 20.24
N LEU A 90 34.47 -15.84 21.02
CA LEU A 90 34.06 -14.45 21.27
C LEU A 90 33.92 -13.67 19.97
N ARG A 91 34.94 -13.74 19.09
CA ARG A 91 34.90 -13.09 17.77
C ARG A 91 33.75 -13.60 16.89
N ALA A 92 33.44 -14.89 16.96
CA ALA A 92 32.31 -15.45 16.23
C ALA A 92 30.97 -14.92 16.75
N TRP A 93 30.85 -14.72 18.07
CA TRP A 93 29.67 -14.11 18.69
C TRP A 93 29.55 -12.62 18.40
N GLU A 94 30.65 -11.86 18.44
CA GLU A 94 30.69 -10.45 18.04
C GLU A 94 30.17 -10.28 16.61
N LYS A 95 30.68 -11.08 15.67
CA LYS A 95 30.21 -11.03 14.28
C LYS A 95 28.71 -11.34 14.15
N LYS A 96 28.21 -12.34 14.87
CA LYS A 96 26.77 -12.66 14.88
C LYS A 96 25.94 -11.50 15.47
N MET A 97 26.48 -10.78 16.44
CA MET A 97 25.81 -9.64 17.04
C MET A 97 25.75 -8.46 16.06
N ASP A 98 26.82 -8.21 15.31
CA ASP A 98 26.86 -7.20 14.25
C ASP A 98 25.80 -7.52 13.17
N ASP A 99 25.76 -8.76 12.69
CA ASP A 99 24.76 -9.23 11.72
C ASP A 99 23.33 -9.06 12.26
N TYR A 100 23.11 -9.36 13.55
CA TYR A 100 21.83 -9.18 14.22
C TYR A 100 21.42 -7.71 14.31
N GLN A 101 22.35 -6.82 14.66
CA GLN A 101 22.10 -5.38 14.73
C GLN A 101 21.74 -4.81 13.36
N GLU A 102 22.45 -5.21 12.30
CA GLU A 102 22.11 -4.82 10.93
C GLU A 102 20.70 -5.28 10.56
N LEU A 103 20.35 -6.54 10.85
CA LEU A 103 19.02 -7.06 10.59
C LEU A 103 17.94 -6.29 11.36
N GLN A 104 18.20 -5.93 12.61
CA GLN A 104 17.28 -5.14 13.43
C GLN A 104 17.08 -3.73 12.87
N GLN A 105 18.14 -3.08 12.39
CA GLN A 105 18.05 -1.78 11.71
C GLN A 105 17.21 -1.90 10.43
N ARG A 106 17.46 -2.90 9.60
CA ARG A 106 16.67 -3.15 8.38
C ARG A 106 15.19 -3.40 8.67
N ILE A 107 14.87 -4.11 9.75
CA ILE A 107 13.48 -4.30 10.19
C ILE A 107 12.86 -2.96 10.59
N GLN A 108 13.55 -2.15 11.39
CA GLN A 108 13.04 -0.84 11.81
C GLN A 108 12.80 0.10 10.62
N GLU A 109 13.73 0.15 9.67
CA GLU A 109 13.59 0.94 8.43
C GLU A 109 12.44 0.43 7.56
N GLY A 110 12.32 -0.89 7.42
CA GLY A 110 11.23 -1.54 6.70
C GLY A 110 9.86 -1.20 7.30
N SER A 111 9.73 -1.27 8.63
CA SER A 111 8.50 -0.93 9.35
C SER A 111 8.13 0.54 9.18
N LYS A 112 9.10 1.47 9.32
CA LYS A 112 8.85 2.91 9.08
C LYS A 112 8.37 3.17 7.65
N ARG A 113 8.97 2.50 6.66
CA ARG A 113 8.58 2.64 5.26
C ARG A 113 7.18 2.07 5.00
N LEU A 114 6.85 0.95 5.64
CA LEU A 114 5.51 0.36 5.58
C LEU A 114 4.45 1.30 6.14
N GLU A 115 4.67 1.85 7.33
CA GLU A 115 3.76 2.82 7.96
C GLU A 115 3.54 4.05 7.07
N ALA A 116 4.60 4.60 6.48
CA ALA A 116 4.49 5.73 5.55
C ALA A 116 3.69 5.39 4.29
N LEU A 117 3.90 4.20 3.72
CA LEU A 117 3.14 3.72 2.56
C LEU A 117 1.67 3.49 2.90
N GLU A 118 1.36 2.92 4.07
CA GLU A 118 0.00 2.73 4.53
C GLU A 118 -0.74 4.06 4.75
N ALA A 119 -0.07 5.05 5.37
CA ALA A 119 -0.63 6.38 5.53
C ALA A 119 -0.93 7.03 4.17
N THR A 120 -0.03 6.88 3.20
CA THR A 120 -0.21 7.38 1.83
C THR A 120 -1.39 6.67 1.14
N LYS A 121 -1.47 5.34 1.25
CA LYS A 121 -2.58 4.55 0.72
C LYS A 121 -3.92 5.02 1.29
N ARG A 122 -4.02 5.24 2.60
CA ARG A 122 -5.25 5.72 3.25
C ARG A 122 -5.68 7.08 2.69
N LYS A 123 -4.74 8.04 2.52
CA LYS A 123 -5.03 9.35 1.92
C LYS A 123 -5.53 9.22 0.49
N LEU A 124 -4.88 8.40 -0.34
CA LEU A 124 -5.31 8.17 -1.72
C LEU A 124 -6.68 7.51 -1.79
N GLN A 125 -6.98 6.56 -0.91
CA GLN A 125 -8.29 5.93 -0.83
C GLN A 125 -9.40 6.91 -0.47
N GLN A 126 -9.16 7.80 0.49
CA GLN A 126 -10.12 8.86 0.84
C GLN A 126 -10.35 9.83 -0.34
N ALA A 127 -9.28 10.26 -1.01
CA ALA A 127 -9.39 11.11 -2.19
C ALA A 127 -10.18 10.40 -3.31
N PHE A 128 -9.91 9.12 -3.54
CA PHE A 128 -10.61 8.32 -4.54
C PHE A 128 -12.11 8.17 -4.21
N GLN A 129 -12.46 7.90 -2.96
CA GLN A 129 -13.86 7.84 -2.52
C GLN A 129 -14.57 9.19 -2.75
N TRP A 130 -13.92 10.29 -2.40
CA TRP A 130 -14.46 11.63 -2.62
C TRP A 130 -14.70 11.90 -4.11
N TRP A 131 -13.71 11.62 -4.96
CA TRP A 131 -13.83 11.81 -6.41
C TRP A 131 -14.90 10.92 -7.04
N THR A 132 -15.06 9.71 -6.52
CA THR A 132 -16.11 8.78 -6.97
C THR A 132 -17.50 9.33 -6.63
N ALA A 133 -17.70 9.78 -5.38
CA ALA A 133 -18.94 10.41 -4.95
C ALA A 133 -19.24 11.69 -5.74
N PHE A 134 -18.22 12.53 -5.95
CA PHE A 134 -18.34 13.74 -6.74
C PHE A 134 -18.71 13.43 -8.20
N SER A 135 -18.06 12.46 -8.83
CA SER A 135 -18.35 12.04 -10.21
C SER A 135 -19.80 11.55 -10.36
N ALA A 136 -20.28 10.77 -9.39
CA ALA A 136 -21.68 10.31 -9.36
C ALA A 136 -22.67 11.46 -9.16
N ALA A 137 -22.34 12.48 -8.36
CA ALA A 137 -23.20 13.63 -8.10
C ALA A 137 -23.13 14.70 -9.21
N ARG A 138 -22.03 14.77 -9.97
CA ARG A 138 -21.80 15.75 -11.04
C ARG A 138 -22.95 15.87 -12.04
N PRO A 139 -23.51 14.79 -12.63
CA PRO A 139 -24.62 14.93 -13.57
C PRO A 139 -25.87 15.54 -12.93
N LEU A 140 -26.14 15.23 -11.66
CA LEU A 140 -27.27 15.82 -10.93
C LEU A 140 -27.07 17.32 -10.69
N ILE A 141 -25.84 17.72 -10.33
CA ILE A 141 -25.50 19.14 -10.16
C ILE A 141 -25.66 19.89 -11.48
N GLN A 142 -25.20 19.31 -12.59
CA GLN A 142 -25.35 19.90 -13.92
C GLN A 142 -26.82 20.00 -14.35
N SER A 143 -27.60 18.94 -14.14
CA SER A 143 -29.04 18.94 -14.44
C SER A 143 -29.78 20.00 -13.63
N ARG A 144 -29.46 20.15 -12.33
CA ARG A 144 -30.04 21.20 -11.49
C ARG A 144 -29.72 22.59 -12.03
N GLN A 145 -28.46 22.85 -12.41
CA GLN A 145 -28.06 24.14 -12.97
C GLN A 145 -28.80 24.46 -14.28
N LEU A 146 -28.98 23.46 -15.15
CA LEU A 146 -29.72 23.61 -16.39
C LEU A 146 -31.20 23.93 -16.12
N LEU A 147 -31.85 23.15 -15.25
CA LEU A 147 -33.25 23.38 -14.85
C LEU A 147 -33.45 24.75 -14.17
N GLU A 148 -32.50 25.19 -13.35
CA GLU A 148 -32.53 26.54 -12.75
C GLU A 148 -32.41 27.64 -13.81
N GLN A 149 -31.67 27.42 -14.89
CA GLN A 149 -31.60 28.37 -16.01
C GLN A 149 -32.90 28.39 -16.82
N GLU A 150 -33.46 27.22 -17.14
CA GLU A 150 -34.75 27.09 -17.83
C GLU A 150 -35.88 27.75 -17.02
N LEU A 151 -35.93 27.52 -15.71
CA LEU A 151 -36.90 28.16 -14.82
C LEU A 151 -36.80 29.69 -14.82
N ARG A 152 -35.59 30.24 -14.85
CA ARG A 152 -35.39 31.70 -14.95
C ARG A 152 -35.89 32.26 -16.28
N GLN A 153 -35.78 31.51 -17.37
CA GLN A 153 -36.31 31.92 -18.67
C GLN A 153 -37.84 31.86 -18.70
N LEU A 154 -38.46 30.87 -18.05
CA LEU A 154 -39.92 30.78 -17.95
C LEU A 154 -40.56 31.82 -17.02
N GLN A 155 -39.83 32.36 -16.04
CA GLN A 155 -40.38 33.39 -15.13
C GLN A 155 -40.75 34.71 -15.83
N GLU A 156 -40.45 34.87 -17.11
CA GLU A 156 -40.91 36.00 -17.94
C GLU A 156 -42.36 35.83 -18.45
N ASP A 157 -43.00 34.68 -18.25
CA ASP A 157 -44.41 34.52 -18.63
C ASP A 157 -45.31 35.47 -17.81
N PRO A 158 -46.22 36.21 -18.45
CA PRO A 158 -47.10 37.14 -17.75
C PRO A 158 -47.92 36.38 -16.69
N PRO A 159 -48.16 37.01 -15.52
CA PRO A 159 -48.93 36.36 -14.46
C PRO A 159 -50.29 35.90 -14.99
N PHE A 160 -50.71 34.69 -14.58
CA PHE A 160 -52.02 34.15 -14.94
C PHE A 160 -53.10 35.22 -14.65
N PRO A 161 -53.95 35.57 -15.63
CA PRO A 161 -54.86 36.69 -15.49
C PRO A 161 -55.80 36.47 -14.31
N GLN A 162 -56.15 37.54 -13.58
CA GLN A 162 -56.97 37.47 -12.35
C GLN A 162 -58.34 36.77 -12.55
N GLN A 163 -58.85 36.74 -13.79
CA GLN A 163 -60.08 36.04 -14.18
C GLN A 163 -59.83 34.91 -15.19
N GLY A 164 -58.61 34.35 -15.26
CA GLY A 164 -58.24 33.38 -16.29
C GLY A 164 -59.10 32.12 -16.32
N LYS A 165 -59.61 31.68 -15.16
CA LYS A 165 -60.56 30.55 -15.11
C LYS A 165 -61.90 30.90 -15.77
N GLN A 166 -62.45 32.08 -15.47
CA GLN A 166 -63.69 32.55 -16.08
C GLN A 166 -63.52 32.73 -17.59
N HIS A 167 -62.41 33.35 -18.01
CA HIS A 167 -62.08 33.52 -19.43
C HIS A 167 -61.93 32.17 -20.16
N TYR A 168 -61.28 31.20 -19.53
CA TYR A 168 -61.18 29.83 -20.05
C TYR A 168 -62.54 29.16 -20.18
N ASP A 169 -63.37 29.24 -19.14
CA ASP A 169 -64.70 28.64 -19.13
C ASP A 169 -65.61 29.28 -20.21
N ASP A 170 -65.50 30.59 -20.43
CA ASP A 170 -66.24 31.30 -21.48
C ASP A 170 -65.75 30.93 -22.89
N LEU A 171 -64.43 30.89 -23.11
CA LEU A 171 -63.86 30.40 -24.38
C LEU A 171 -64.26 28.95 -24.66
N ARG A 172 -64.28 28.11 -23.64
CA ARG A 172 -64.70 26.71 -23.76
C ARG A 172 -66.17 26.60 -24.15
N LYS A 173 -67.05 27.43 -23.58
CA LYS A 173 -68.46 27.51 -24.00
C LYS A 173 -68.57 27.95 -25.46
N GLN A 174 -67.85 29.00 -25.86
CA GLN A 174 -67.86 29.48 -27.25
C GLN A 174 -67.41 28.39 -28.22
N ILE A 175 -66.35 27.64 -27.90
CA ILE A 175 -65.88 26.51 -28.71
C ILE A 175 -66.96 25.43 -28.84
N ASN A 176 -67.64 25.09 -27.75
CA ASN A 176 -68.70 24.08 -27.78
C ASN A 176 -69.89 24.54 -28.63
N THR A 177 -70.35 25.79 -28.46
CA THR A 177 -71.42 26.36 -29.29
C THR A 177 -71.03 26.37 -30.77
N LYS A 178 -69.80 26.75 -31.11
CA LYS A 178 -69.32 26.70 -32.50
C LYS A 178 -69.23 25.28 -33.06
N ARG A 179 -68.91 24.28 -32.23
CA ARG A 179 -68.95 22.87 -32.64
C ARG A 179 -70.38 22.39 -32.90
N GLU A 180 -71.33 22.79 -32.07
CA GLU A 180 -72.75 22.47 -32.27
C GLU A 180 -73.30 23.13 -33.54
N GLU A 181 -72.97 24.41 -33.77
CA GLU A 181 -73.31 25.12 -35.02
C GLU A 181 -72.71 24.40 -36.24
N LEU A 182 -71.44 23.99 -36.19
CA LEU A 182 -70.81 23.22 -37.28
C LEU A 182 -71.51 21.89 -37.54
N ALA A 183 -71.84 21.15 -36.48
CA ALA A 183 -72.54 19.87 -36.63
C ALA A 183 -73.93 20.03 -37.27
N GLN A 184 -74.67 21.10 -36.92
CA GLN A 184 -75.95 21.41 -37.55
C GLN A 184 -75.79 21.76 -39.03
N ILE A 185 -74.78 22.56 -39.37
CA ILE A 185 -74.49 22.91 -40.76
C ILE A 185 -74.08 21.66 -41.56
N ASP A 186 -73.26 20.78 -41.00
CA ASP A 186 -72.86 19.52 -41.63
C ASP A 186 -74.08 18.61 -41.87
N GLU A 187 -75.01 18.55 -40.91
CA GLU A 187 -76.26 17.80 -41.07
C GLU A 187 -77.15 18.41 -42.18
N GLN A 188 -77.28 19.73 -42.22
CA GLN A 188 -78.02 20.43 -43.29
C GLN A 188 -77.39 20.17 -44.67
N ILE A 189 -76.06 20.21 -44.77
CA ILE A 189 -75.35 19.87 -46.00
C ILE A 189 -75.66 18.44 -46.41
N SER A 190 -75.62 17.48 -45.46
CA SER A 190 -75.91 16.08 -45.74
C SER A 190 -77.36 15.88 -46.21
N GLN A 191 -78.33 16.54 -45.58
CA GLN A 191 -79.73 16.50 -45.98
C GLN A 191 -79.96 17.10 -47.37
N LEU A 192 -79.33 18.25 -47.67
CA LEU A 192 -79.39 18.88 -48.99
C LEU A 192 -78.75 18.01 -50.07
N GLN A 193 -77.63 17.34 -49.76
CA GLN A 193 -76.98 16.39 -50.66
C GLN A 193 -77.87 15.16 -50.92
N ALA A 194 -78.52 14.61 -49.88
CA ALA A 194 -79.45 13.51 -50.04
C ALA A 194 -80.68 13.91 -50.88
N ALA A 195 -81.26 15.09 -50.59
CA ALA A 195 -82.36 15.64 -51.37
C ALA A 195 -81.94 15.86 -52.84
N GLN A 196 -80.73 16.37 -53.09
CA GLN A 196 -80.19 16.51 -54.44
C GLN A 196 -80.08 15.18 -55.18
N GLN A 197 -79.71 14.09 -54.49
CA GLN A 197 -79.63 12.75 -55.06
C GLN A 197 -81.00 12.12 -55.32
N GLU A 198 -82.02 12.47 -54.52
CA GLU A 198 -83.40 12.00 -54.70
C GLU A 198 -84.16 12.75 -55.81
N ILE A 199 -83.71 13.95 -56.20
CA ILE A 199 -84.25 14.65 -57.37
C ILE A 199 -83.95 13.82 -58.62
N LYS A 200 -84.93 13.00 -59.01
CA LYS A 200 -84.93 12.32 -60.31
C LYS A 200 -85.29 13.34 -61.38
N VAL A 201 -84.27 13.85 -62.06
CA VAL A 201 -84.45 14.62 -63.29
C VAL A 201 -85.08 13.70 -64.33
N ASP A 202 -86.33 13.96 -64.69
CA ASP A 202 -86.99 13.23 -65.77
C ASP A 202 -86.39 13.68 -67.12
N LEU A 203 -85.45 12.86 -67.62
CA LEU A 203 -84.68 13.10 -68.84
C LEU A 203 -85.57 13.23 -70.10
N ARG A 204 -86.88 12.93 -70.00
CA ARG A 204 -87.84 13.18 -71.08
C ARG A 204 -88.04 14.67 -71.34
N TRP A 205 -87.98 15.53 -70.32
CA TRP A 205 -88.13 16.98 -70.47
C TRP A 205 -86.97 17.61 -71.25
N GLN A 206 -85.77 17.05 -71.15
CA GLN A 206 -84.64 17.44 -72.01
C GLN A 206 -84.90 17.13 -73.50
N ARG A 207 -85.64 16.05 -73.80
CA ARG A 207 -86.04 15.70 -75.18
C ARG A 207 -87.09 16.64 -75.76
N TYR A 208 -87.94 17.20 -74.92
CA TYR A 208 -89.01 18.12 -75.33
C TYR A 208 -88.63 19.59 -75.18
N GLU A 209 -87.41 19.92 -74.75
CA GLU A 209 -86.95 21.29 -74.52
C GLU A 209 -87.14 22.18 -75.76
N ALA A 210 -86.68 21.72 -76.92
CA ALA A 210 -86.84 22.46 -78.18
C ALA A 210 -88.31 22.62 -78.60
N ALA A 211 -89.15 21.60 -78.35
CA ALA A 211 -90.56 21.63 -78.69
C ALA A 211 -91.37 22.55 -77.75
N LEU A 212 -91.05 22.53 -76.45
CA LEU A 212 -91.67 23.39 -75.44
C LEU A 212 -91.28 24.86 -75.63
N GLN A 213 -90.03 25.14 -75.99
CA GLN A 213 -89.60 26.50 -76.34
C GLN A 213 -90.30 27.02 -77.60
N HIS A 214 -90.52 26.17 -78.60
CA HIS A 214 -91.28 26.52 -79.79
C HIS A 214 -92.76 26.77 -79.47
N LEU A 215 -93.37 25.93 -78.62
CA LEU A 215 -94.76 26.08 -78.17
C LEU A 215 -94.96 27.35 -77.33
N PHE A 216 -94.00 27.71 -76.48
CA PHE A 216 -94.04 28.95 -75.72
C PHE A 216 -93.92 30.18 -76.64
N LYS A 217 -93.04 30.13 -77.66
CA LYS A 217 -92.93 31.20 -78.64
C LYS A 217 -94.19 31.33 -79.50
N SER A 218 -94.73 30.22 -79.98
CA SER A 218 -95.95 30.24 -80.80
C SER A 218 -97.18 30.65 -79.99
N ALA A 219 -97.28 30.30 -78.71
CA ALA A 219 -98.37 30.77 -77.84
C ALA A 219 -98.32 32.29 -77.62
N ILE A 220 -97.12 32.88 -77.53
CA ILE A 220 -96.95 34.34 -77.47
C ILE A 220 -97.35 34.99 -78.80
N GLU A 221 -97.03 34.36 -79.93
CA GLU A 221 -97.42 34.83 -81.27
C GLU A 221 -98.93 34.69 -81.52
N ASP A 222 -99.57 33.61 -81.04
CA ASP A 222 -101.01 33.39 -81.15
C ASP A 222 -101.81 34.35 -80.25
N GLU A 223 -101.34 34.64 -79.04
CA GLU A 223 -101.93 35.63 -78.14
C GLU A 223 -101.78 37.06 -78.71
N GLN A 224 -100.71 37.35 -79.45
CA GLN A 224 -100.56 38.61 -80.20
C GLN A 224 -101.52 38.68 -81.40
N ASN A 225 -101.68 37.58 -82.14
CA ASN A 225 -102.57 37.50 -83.30
C ASN A 225 -104.06 37.54 -82.92
N GLU A 226 -104.47 36.93 -81.81
CA GLU A 226 -105.84 37.02 -81.29
C GLU A 226 -106.20 38.44 -80.84
N ASN A 227 -105.25 39.15 -80.22
CA ASN A 227 -105.42 40.55 -79.84
C ASN A 227 -105.51 41.49 -81.07
N GLU A 228 -104.79 41.18 -82.17
CA GLU A 228 -104.89 41.94 -83.43
C GLU A 228 -106.17 41.63 -84.23
N ALA A 229 -106.68 40.39 -84.15
CA ALA A 229 -107.93 40.00 -84.81
C ALA A 229 -109.19 40.52 -84.10
N ALA A 230 -109.15 40.70 -82.77
CA ALA A 230 -110.22 41.33 -82.01
C ALA A 230 -110.27 42.87 -82.19
N ALA A 231 -109.25 43.46 -82.83
CA ALA A 231 -109.13 44.91 -83.08
C ALA A 231 -109.49 45.34 -84.52
N ARG A 232 -110.00 44.42 -85.36
CA ARG A 232 -110.54 44.67 -86.71
C ARG A 232 -112.05 44.42 -86.77
#